data_AF-A0A831NUB0-F1
#
_entry.id   AF-A0A831NUB0-F1
#
_cell.length_a   1.000
_cell.length_b   1.000
_cell.length_c   1.000
_cell.angle_alpha   90.00
_cell.angle_beta   90.00
_cell.angle_gamma   90.00
#
_symmetry.space_group_name_H-M   'P 1'
#
loop_
_entity.id
_entity.type
_entity.pdbx_description
1 polymer ?
#
loop_
_entity_poly.entity_id
_entity_poly.type
_entity_poly.pdbx_seq_one_letter_code
_entity_poly.pdbx_strand_id
1 'polypeptide(L)'
;MKLRVVTKEKTLDQLLNELSRKVNEVSELRKQVESIINLLNERYSSNKDSVVKPLFENFIESNTPPQPPPVYGISRNLEKNLEEYGTKLRSYLELLTRYAKGLEECLEAEKELKRILSKIDKNKEVVRKLDENIYSNLMRLERKSQRILQNPDIPDPYALADELKKSYREIKCLLYRFDQNYKKRLTTVLELCEAAAKLYYQIKPLISLEKAEEARVRFERIRVIRSNIIKASAELANGVYLAEVSDLENQIKEIIEYFEKIMEESSSKKYARIMAVLSLISKGSKTVPLHALIDEISRSTGLSQEEILETLVYLSRRHAVKLRVKIEL
;
A
#
# COMPACT_ATOMS: atom_id res chain seq x y z
N MET A 1 61.94 -4.86 49.81
CA MET A 1 61.91 -4.03 48.60
C MET A 1 60.87 -2.93 48.79
N LYS A 2 61.29 -1.67 48.96
CA LYS A 2 60.39 -0.50 48.99
C LYS A 2 60.42 0.16 47.62
N LEU A 3 59.29 0.17 46.92
CA LEU A 3 59.11 0.92 45.67
C LEU A 3 59.28 2.41 45.98
N ARG A 4 60.38 3.01 45.50
CA ARG A 4 60.52 4.47 45.43
C ARG A 4 59.62 4.95 44.31
N VAL A 5 58.47 5.52 44.66
CA VAL A 5 57.69 6.35 43.75
C VAL A 5 58.49 7.64 43.57
N VAL A 6 59.23 7.73 42.46
CA VAL A 6 59.85 8.98 42.02
C VAL A 6 58.77 9.80 41.33
N THR A 7 58.08 10.65 42.07
CA THR A 7 57.31 11.75 41.47
C THR A 7 58.31 12.72 40.86
N LYS A 8 58.40 12.75 39.53
CA LYS A 8 59.10 13.83 38.80
C LYS A 8 58.49 15.16 39.22
N GLU A 9 59.25 16.03 39.87
CA GLU A 9 58.86 17.42 40.10
C GLU A 9 58.74 18.11 38.75
N LYS A 10 57.52 18.49 38.37
CA LYS A 10 57.27 19.29 37.17
C LYS A 10 57.79 20.71 37.42
N THR A 11 58.43 21.30 36.42
CA THR A 11 58.83 22.72 36.49
C THR A 11 57.58 23.62 36.47
N LEU A 12 57.67 24.81 37.08
CA LEU A 12 56.56 25.76 37.14
C LEU A 12 56.00 26.08 35.74
N ASP A 13 56.89 26.25 34.76
CA ASP A 13 56.50 26.51 33.36
C ASP A 13 55.75 25.33 32.73
N GLN A 14 56.10 24.08 33.06
CA GLN A 14 55.38 22.91 32.58
C GLN A 14 53.97 22.82 33.17
N LEU A 15 53.83 23.11 34.48
CA LEU A 15 52.53 23.14 35.16
C LEU A 15 51.62 24.25 34.59
N LEU A 16 52.17 25.44 34.36
CA LEU A 16 51.43 26.56 33.77
C LEU A 16 50.98 26.27 32.33
N ASN A 17 51.84 25.65 31.53
CA ASN A 17 51.50 25.25 30.16
C ASN A 17 50.41 24.16 30.11
N GLU A 18 50.49 23.15 30.97
CA GLU A 18 49.46 22.09 31.06
C GLU A 18 48.11 22.66 31.54
N LEU A 19 48.12 23.54 32.54
CA LEU A 19 46.91 24.21 33.02
C LEU A 19 46.28 25.09 31.93
N SER A 20 47.09 25.88 31.21
CA SER A 20 46.62 26.70 30.09
C SER A 20 45.95 25.84 29.01
N ARG A 21 46.56 24.70 28.66
CA ARG A 21 45.97 23.76 27.69
C ARG A 21 44.63 23.19 28.17
N LYS A 22 44.54 22.74 29.42
CA LYS A 22 43.31 22.19 30.02
C LYS A 22 42.20 23.25 30.09
N VAL A 23 42.54 24.50 30.44
CA VAL A 23 41.59 25.62 30.45
C VAL A 23 41.04 25.89 29.05
N ASN A 24 41.90 25.92 28.04
CA ASN A 24 41.49 26.10 26.64
C ASN A 24 40.58 24.96 26.17
N GLU A 25 40.93 23.71 26.47
CA GLU A 25 40.14 22.53 26.11
C GLU A 25 38.74 22.56 26.75
N VAL A 26 38.65 22.87 28.04
CA VAL A 26 37.38 23.03 28.75
C VAL A 26 36.55 24.19 28.18
N SER A 27 37.19 25.31 27.86
CA SER A 27 36.54 26.47 27.24
C SER A 27 35.93 26.11 25.88
N GLU A 28 36.68 25.40 25.03
CA GLU A 28 36.19 24.95 23.73
C GLU A 28 35.05 23.94 23.87
N LEU A 29 35.15 22.98 24.78
CA LEU A 29 34.05 22.05 25.08
C LEU A 29 32.77 22.76 25.51
N ARG A 30 32.90 23.79 26.37
CA ARG A 30 31.76 24.60 26.80
C ARG A 30 31.12 25.34 25.63
N LYS A 31 31.91 26.02 24.80
CA LYS A 31 31.41 26.70 23.58
C LYS A 31 30.72 25.73 22.64
N GLN A 32 31.26 24.52 22.47
CA GLN A 32 30.65 23.47 21.65
C GLN A 32 29.29 23.05 22.22
N VAL A 33 29.20 22.79 23.52
CA VAL A 33 27.92 22.45 24.17
C VAL A 33 26.88 23.56 23.98
N GLU A 34 27.25 24.82 24.25
CA GLU A 34 26.37 25.97 24.07
C GLU A 34 25.92 26.12 22.59
N SER A 35 26.85 25.94 21.64
CA SER A 35 26.55 26.01 20.22
C SER A 35 25.59 24.91 19.77
N ILE A 36 25.75 23.66 20.23
CA ILE A 36 24.86 22.58 19.83
C ILE A 36 23.48 22.80 20.45
N ILE A 37 23.38 23.22 21.70
CA ILE A 37 22.09 23.55 22.34
C ILE A 37 21.35 24.62 21.53
N ASN A 38 22.05 25.68 21.10
CA ASN A 38 21.45 26.74 20.27
C ASN A 38 20.94 26.20 18.94
N LEU A 39 21.72 25.34 18.26
CA LEU A 39 21.28 24.71 17.00
C LEU A 39 20.06 23.81 17.19
N LEU A 40 20.01 23.03 18.27
CA LEU A 40 18.86 22.16 18.58
C LEU A 40 17.62 22.99 18.96
N ASN A 41 17.79 24.10 19.70
CA ASN A 41 16.73 25.05 19.99
C ASN A 41 16.13 25.63 18.71
N GLU A 42 16.96 26.16 17.80
CA GLU A 42 16.50 26.70 16.52
C GLU A 42 15.70 25.67 15.71
N ARG A 43 16.19 24.43 15.70
CA ARG A 43 15.60 23.33 14.92
C ARG A 43 14.28 22.80 15.49
N TYR A 44 14.20 22.59 16.80
CA TYR A 44 13.07 21.88 17.42
C TYR A 44 12.05 22.80 18.08
N SER A 45 12.47 23.93 18.68
CA SER A 45 11.54 24.83 19.38
C SER A 45 10.57 25.54 18.42
N SER A 46 10.98 25.71 17.16
CA SER A 46 10.19 26.29 16.07
C SER A 46 9.07 25.36 15.57
N ASN A 47 9.15 24.06 15.88
CA ASN A 47 8.32 23.02 15.27
C ASN A 47 7.06 22.74 16.12
N LYS A 48 6.13 23.71 16.16
CA LYS A 48 4.97 23.72 17.08
C LYS A 48 4.07 22.48 17.01
N ASP A 49 3.96 21.85 15.85
CA ASP A 49 3.07 20.70 15.62
C ASP A 49 3.79 19.34 15.69
N SER A 50 5.06 19.31 16.14
CA SER A 50 5.88 18.10 16.21
C SER A 50 5.94 17.53 17.62
N VAL A 51 5.90 16.19 17.72
CA VAL A 51 6.10 15.44 18.97
C VAL A 51 7.51 15.63 19.55
N VAL A 52 8.45 16.08 18.74
CA VAL A 52 9.87 16.21 19.11
C VAL A 52 10.11 17.45 19.97
N LYS A 53 9.27 18.48 19.81
CA LYS A 53 9.38 19.71 20.61
C LYS A 53 9.26 19.46 22.13
N PRO A 54 8.17 18.87 22.65
CA PRO A 54 8.03 18.65 24.09
C PRO A 54 9.11 17.69 24.63
N LEU A 55 9.58 16.72 23.84
CA LEU A 55 10.70 15.86 24.23
C LEU A 55 11.99 16.65 24.43
N PHE A 56 12.31 17.52 23.47
CA PHE A 56 13.49 18.36 23.54
C PHE A 56 13.43 19.36 24.71
N GLU A 57 12.29 20.02 24.92
CA GLU A 57 12.08 20.94 26.06
C GLU A 57 12.29 20.22 27.40
N ASN A 58 11.63 19.06 27.60
CA ASN A 58 11.80 18.25 28.80
C ASN A 58 13.24 17.78 29.02
N PHE A 59 13.96 17.43 27.95
CA PHE A 59 15.36 17.01 28.03
C PHE A 59 16.27 18.14 28.51
N ILE A 60 16.14 19.34 27.94
CA ILE A 60 16.95 20.50 28.32
C ILE A 60 16.65 20.95 29.75
N GLU A 61 15.39 20.91 30.19
CA GLU A 61 15.00 21.21 31.56
C GLU A 61 15.58 20.20 32.57
N SER A 62 15.54 18.90 32.24
CA SER A 62 16.00 17.84 33.13
C SER A 62 17.53 17.65 33.10
N ASN A 63 18.20 18.05 32.02
CA ASN A 63 19.64 17.86 31.80
C ASN A 63 20.32 19.19 31.53
N THR A 64 20.50 19.99 32.57
CA THR A 64 21.22 21.26 32.48
C THR A 64 22.72 21.04 32.21
N PRO A 65 23.37 21.90 31.40
CA PRO A 65 24.81 21.84 31.19
C PRO A 65 25.60 21.85 32.52
N PRO A 66 26.69 21.08 32.63
CA PRO A 66 27.52 21.05 33.83
C PRO A 66 28.02 22.46 34.21
N GLN A 67 27.76 22.89 35.44
CA GLN A 67 28.27 24.16 35.96
C GLN A 67 29.77 24.08 36.25
N PRO A 68 30.53 25.17 36.05
CA PRO A 68 31.94 25.21 36.38
C PRO A 68 32.15 24.98 37.89
N PRO A 69 33.23 24.29 38.30
CA PRO A 69 33.52 24.05 39.71
C PRO A 69 33.74 25.39 40.45
N PRO A 70 33.28 25.51 41.71
CA PRO A 70 33.43 26.75 42.46
C PRO A 70 34.90 27.06 42.74
N VAL A 71 35.30 28.31 42.51
CA VAL A 71 36.67 28.77 42.71
C VAL A 71 36.86 29.19 44.16
N TYR A 72 37.18 28.24 45.04
CA TYR A 72 37.58 28.55 46.42
C TYR A 72 39.10 28.59 46.55
N GLY A 73 39.66 29.81 46.58
CA GLY A 73 41.10 30.06 46.75
C GLY A 73 41.97 29.42 45.65
N ILE A 74 43.29 29.60 45.73
CA ILE A 74 44.26 28.87 44.88
C ILE A 74 44.21 27.41 45.31
N SER A 75 43.20 26.69 44.79
CA SER A 75 42.94 25.32 45.18
C SER A 75 44.08 24.43 44.70
N ARG A 76 44.72 23.72 45.63
CA ARG A 76 45.76 22.71 45.34
C ARG A 76 45.34 21.63 44.34
N ASN A 77 44.05 21.59 43.97
CA ASN A 77 43.43 20.61 43.09
C ASN A 77 42.87 21.23 41.79
N LEU A 78 43.27 22.44 41.39
CA LEU A 78 42.76 23.10 40.18
C LEU A 78 42.88 22.21 38.93
N GLU A 79 44.03 21.53 38.77
CA GLU A 79 44.26 20.62 37.65
C GLU A 79 43.23 19.46 37.63
N LYS A 80 42.98 18.85 38.79
CA LYS A 80 42.03 17.75 38.95
C LYS A 80 40.59 18.22 38.74
N ASN A 81 40.23 19.39 39.26
CA ASN A 81 38.90 19.99 39.09
C ASN A 81 38.60 20.33 37.62
N LEU A 82 39.59 20.85 36.89
CA LEU A 82 39.48 21.10 35.45
C LEU A 82 39.31 19.80 34.64
N GLU A 83 40.04 18.77 35.03
CA GLU A 83 39.94 17.45 34.40
C GLU A 83 38.56 16.81 34.64
N GLU A 84 38.08 16.81 35.89
CA GLU A 84 36.74 16.34 36.25
C GLU A 84 35.62 17.14 35.57
N TYR A 85 35.80 18.45 35.40
CA TYR A 85 34.85 19.28 34.67
C TYR A 85 34.87 18.99 33.18
N GLY A 86 36.06 18.83 32.59
CA GLY A 86 36.23 18.43 31.19
C GLY A 86 35.61 17.07 30.88
N THR A 87 35.74 16.08 31.77
CA THR A 87 35.08 14.77 31.58
C THR A 87 33.56 14.89 31.65
N LYS A 88 33.01 15.65 32.62
CA LYS A 88 31.57 15.92 32.69
C LYS A 88 31.02 16.59 31.44
N LEU A 89 31.74 17.57 30.89
CA LEU A 89 31.36 18.25 29.64
C LEU A 89 31.36 17.29 28.45
N ARG A 90 32.35 16.41 28.32
CA ARG A 90 32.38 15.39 27.25
C ARG A 90 31.22 14.41 27.36
N SER A 91 30.96 13.89 28.56
CA SER A 91 29.83 12.98 28.78
C SER A 91 28.49 13.65 28.49
N TYR A 92 28.34 14.92 28.84
CA TYR A 92 27.15 15.70 28.50
C TYR A 92 27.01 15.88 26.98
N LEU A 93 28.11 16.22 26.28
CA LEU A 93 28.11 16.35 24.82
C LEU A 93 27.75 15.03 24.12
N GLU A 94 28.26 13.90 24.60
CA GLU A 94 27.90 12.57 24.10
C GLU A 94 26.41 12.27 24.31
N LEU A 95 25.88 12.54 25.51
CA LEU A 95 24.46 12.37 25.83
C LEU A 95 23.59 13.23 24.91
N LEU A 96 23.94 14.51 24.75
CA LEU A 96 23.22 15.46 23.93
C LEU A 96 23.26 15.08 22.45
N THR A 97 24.39 14.60 21.95
CA THR A 97 24.53 14.10 20.58
C THR A 97 23.68 12.85 20.35
N ARG A 98 23.66 11.92 21.30
CA ARG A 98 22.82 10.72 21.23
C ARG A 98 21.34 11.07 21.25
N TYR A 99 20.94 11.98 22.14
CA TYR A 99 19.56 12.44 22.24
C TYR A 99 19.11 13.13 20.95
N ALA A 100 19.94 14.03 20.40
CA ALA A 100 19.68 14.70 19.13
C ALA A 100 19.47 13.70 17.98
N LYS A 101 20.26 12.64 17.89
CA LYS A 101 20.04 11.57 16.88
C LYS A 101 18.70 10.87 17.06
N GLY A 102 18.29 10.57 18.29
CA GLY A 102 16.98 10.00 18.57
C GLY A 102 15.84 10.93 18.15
N LEU A 103 15.97 12.23 18.40
CA LEU A 103 14.99 13.24 17.96
C LEU A 103 14.88 13.32 16.43
N GLU A 104 15.98 13.20 15.69
CA GLU A 104 15.95 13.11 14.22
C GLU A 104 15.18 11.88 13.74
N GLU A 105 15.43 10.71 14.34
CA GLU A 105 14.70 9.49 14.00
C GLU A 105 13.19 9.62 14.29
N CYS A 106 12.82 10.31 15.38
CA CYS A 106 11.43 10.65 15.65
C CYS A 106 10.84 11.53 14.56
N LEU A 107 11.52 12.60 14.15
CA LEU A 107 11.04 13.51 13.11
C LEU A 107 10.78 12.79 11.78
N GLU A 108 11.70 11.90 11.37
CA GLU A 108 11.53 11.10 10.17
C GLU A 108 10.33 10.16 10.27
N ALA A 109 10.20 9.45 11.39
CA ALA A 109 9.07 8.54 11.64
C ALA A 109 7.73 9.30 11.69
N GLU A 110 7.70 10.47 12.34
CA GLU A 110 6.56 11.36 12.42
C GLU A 110 6.12 11.81 11.02
N LYS A 111 7.06 12.23 10.18
CA LYS A 111 6.81 12.67 8.81
C LYS A 111 6.19 11.56 7.96
N GLU A 112 6.72 10.35 8.04
CA GLU A 112 6.18 9.19 7.32
C GLU A 112 4.79 8.80 7.82
N LEU A 113 4.55 8.86 9.14
CA LEU A 113 3.24 8.60 9.72
C LEU A 113 2.21 9.67 9.29
N LYS A 114 2.55 10.96 9.36
CA LYS A 114 1.67 12.05 8.91
C LYS A 114 1.33 11.93 7.41
N ARG A 115 2.31 11.53 6.58
CA ARG A 115 2.10 11.27 5.14
C ARG A 115 1.10 10.15 4.90
N ILE A 116 1.21 9.03 5.60
CA ILE A 116 0.30 7.89 5.40
C ILE A 116 -1.10 8.19 5.96
N LEU A 117 -1.20 8.91 7.07
CA LEU A 117 -2.49 9.36 7.63
C LEU A 117 -3.22 10.29 6.65
N SER A 118 -2.51 11.24 6.02
CA SER A 118 -3.10 12.11 4.99
C SER A 118 -3.65 11.31 3.78
N LYS A 119 -3.00 10.19 3.42
CA LYS A 119 -3.50 9.30 2.36
C LYS A 119 -4.79 8.57 2.78
N ILE A 120 -4.86 8.12 4.02
CA ILE A 120 -6.08 7.51 4.57
C ILE A 120 -7.22 8.52 4.52
N ASP A 121 -6.97 9.74 4.97
CA ASP A 121 -7.98 10.79 5.06
C ASP A 121 -8.64 11.11 3.71
N LYS A 122 -7.86 11.09 2.62
CA LYS A 122 -8.36 11.30 1.25
C LYS A 122 -9.25 10.17 0.75
N ASN A 123 -9.00 8.94 1.21
CA ASN A 123 -9.62 7.73 0.67
C ASN A 123 -10.65 7.09 1.60
N LYS A 124 -10.78 7.56 2.85
CA LYS A 124 -11.58 6.90 3.90
C LYS A 124 -13.03 6.63 3.51
N GLU A 125 -13.67 7.56 2.80
CA GLU A 125 -15.06 7.40 2.35
C GLU A 125 -15.20 6.32 1.27
N VAL A 126 -14.21 6.23 0.37
CA VAL A 126 -14.21 5.21 -0.67
C VAL A 126 -13.90 3.84 -0.08
N VAL A 127 -12.95 3.76 0.85
CA VAL A 127 -12.63 2.52 1.57
C VAL A 127 -13.85 2.03 2.35
N ARG A 128 -14.59 2.93 3.03
CA ARG A 128 -15.83 2.59 3.74
C ARG A 128 -16.85 1.90 2.83
N LYS A 129 -17.08 2.45 1.64
CA LYS A 129 -18.00 1.87 0.65
C LYS A 129 -17.56 0.50 0.12
N LEU A 130 -16.24 0.27 0.05
CA LEU A 130 -15.69 -0.95 -0.52
C LEU A 130 -15.52 -2.07 0.51
N ASP A 131 -15.11 -1.75 1.74
CA ASP A 131 -14.88 -2.68 2.84
C ASP A 131 -14.98 -1.98 4.21
N GLU A 132 -16.15 -2.12 4.85
CA GLU A 132 -16.44 -1.54 6.18
C GLU A 132 -15.52 -2.09 7.29
N ASN A 133 -15.06 -3.35 7.16
CA ASN A 133 -14.19 -3.97 8.15
C ASN A 133 -12.78 -3.38 8.08
N ILE A 134 -12.25 -3.18 6.89
CA ILE A 134 -10.95 -2.52 6.69
C ILE A 134 -11.05 -1.05 7.11
N TYR A 135 -12.14 -0.36 6.76
CA TYR A 135 -12.39 1.01 7.22
C TYR A 135 -12.36 1.12 8.74
N SER A 136 -13.12 0.28 9.45
CA SER A 136 -13.17 0.27 10.92
C SER A 136 -11.78 0.06 11.55
N ASN A 137 -10.98 -0.84 10.97
CA ASN A 137 -9.61 -1.08 11.43
C ASN A 137 -8.67 0.10 11.14
N LEU A 138 -8.80 0.75 9.98
CA LEU A 138 -8.04 1.95 9.63
C LEU A 138 -8.36 3.11 10.58
N MET A 139 -9.64 3.37 10.87
CA MET A 139 -10.04 4.43 11.80
C MET A 139 -9.52 4.18 13.22
N ARG A 140 -9.48 2.91 13.66
CA ARG A 140 -8.89 2.55 14.95
C ARG A 140 -7.39 2.85 15.00
N LEU A 141 -6.65 2.46 13.95
CA LEU A 141 -5.21 2.71 13.85
C LEU A 141 -4.90 4.20 13.71
N GLU A 142 -5.67 4.93 12.91
CA GLU A 142 -5.58 6.38 12.78
C GLU A 142 -5.74 7.08 14.13
N ARG A 143 -6.81 6.76 14.89
CA ARG A 143 -7.01 7.33 16.23
C ARG A 143 -5.86 7.00 17.18
N LYS A 144 -5.34 5.76 17.14
CA LYS A 144 -4.17 5.37 17.92
C LYS A 144 -2.94 6.22 17.54
N SER A 145 -2.68 6.36 16.25
CA SER A 145 -1.57 7.16 15.72
C SER A 145 -1.70 8.65 16.06
N GLN A 146 -2.89 9.23 15.94
CA GLN A 146 -3.17 10.62 16.30
C GLN A 146 -2.93 10.87 17.79
N ARG A 147 -3.32 9.93 18.67
CA ARG A 147 -3.02 10.03 20.11
C ARG A 147 -1.53 10.10 20.39
N ILE A 148 -0.74 9.21 19.77
CA ILE A 148 0.73 9.21 19.90
C ILE A 148 1.33 10.53 19.40
N LEU A 149 0.77 11.09 18.32
CA LEU A 149 1.23 12.36 17.73
C LEU A 149 0.85 13.61 18.55
N GLN A 150 -0.23 13.55 19.33
CA GLN A 150 -0.72 14.70 20.10
C GLN A 150 -0.13 14.72 21.51
N ASN A 151 -0.09 13.56 22.16
CA ASN A 151 0.38 13.41 23.54
C ASN A 151 1.32 12.21 23.62
N PRO A 152 2.62 12.40 23.33
CA PRO A 152 3.60 11.33 23.47
C PRO A 152 3.87 11.05 24.95
N ASP A 153 3.35 9.93 25.47
CA ASP A 153 3.62 9.45 26.85
C ASP A 153 5.02 8.82 27.00
N ILE A 154 5.80 8.75 25.91
CA ILE A 154 7.10 8.06 25.84
C ILE A 154 8.23 9.10 25.88
N PRO A 155 9.02 9.19 26.98
CA PRO A 155 10.04 10.23 27.15
C PRO A 155 11.36 9.94 26.41
N ASP A 156 11.62 8.68 26.03
CA ASP A 156 12.80 8.30 25.24
C ASP A 156 12.52 8.48 23.74
N PRO A 157 13.28 9.32 23.01
CA PRO A 157 13.11 9.52 21.59
C PRO A 157 13.22 8.23 20.78
N TYR A 158 14.14 7.32 21.13
CA TYR A 158 14.28 6.07 20.37
C TYR A 158 13.04 5.19 20.49
N ALA A 159 12.52 5.02 21.71
CA ALA A 159 11.29 4.30 21.96
C ALA A 159 10.07 4.94 21.27
N LEU A 160 9.97 6.27 21.25
CA LEU A 160 8.89 6.96 20.54
C LEU A 160 9.02 6.77 19.02
N ALA A 161 10.23 6.90 18.47
CA ALA A 161 10.48 6.65 17.05
C ALA A 161 10.05 5.23 16.64
N ASP A 162 10.33 4.23 17.48
CA ASP A 162 9.92 2.85 17.24
C ASP A 162 8.39 2.65 17.28
N GLU A 163 7.67 3.28 18.21
CA GLU A 163 6.20 3.20 18.25
C GLU A 163 5.54 3.92 17.06
N LEU A 164 6.12 5.04 16.61
CA LEU A 164 5.71 5.73 15.37
C LEU A 164 5.96 4.85 14.14
N LYS A 165 7.16 4.27 14.01
CA LYS A 165 7.51 3.33 12.93
C LYS A 165 6.60 2.10 12.93
N LYS A 166 6.26 1.57 14.10
CA LYS A 166 5.33 0.45 14.27
C LYS A 166 3.93 0.81 13.79
N SER A 167 3.40 1.95 14.21
CA SER A 167 2.09 2.45 13.77
C SER A 167 2.04 2.64 12.24
N TYR A 168 3.10 3.22 11.66
CA TYR A 168 3.25 3.34 10.21
C TYR A 168 3.21 1.98 9.51
N ARG A 169 3.96 0.98 10.02
CA ARG A 169 3.98 -0.38 9.46
C ARG A 169 2.62 -1.06 9.55
N GLU A 170 1.92 -0.95 10.67
CA GLU A 170 0.58 -1.50 10.86
C GLU A 170 -0.41 -0.95 9.82
N ILE A 171 -0.43 0.38 9.63
CA ILE A 171 -1.26 1.04 8.62
C ILE A 171 -0.87 0.58 7.21
N LYS A 172 0.43 0.58 6.89
CA LYS A 172 0.94 0.19 5.57
C LYS A 172 0.57 -1.25 5.22
N CYS A 173 0.68 -2.17 6.18
CA CYS A 173 0.26 -3.56 6.00
C CYS A 173 -1.24 -3.69 5.73
N LEU A 174 -2.07 -2.90 6.42
CA LEU A 174 -3.52 -2.92 6.22
C LEU A 174 -3.90 -2.35 4.84
N LEU A 175 -3.31 -1.23 4.42
CA LEU A 175 -3.52 -0.66 3.09
C LEU A 175 -3.04 -1.62 1.99
N TYR A 176 -1.88 -2.27 2.17
CA TYR A 176 -1.41 -3.26 1.22
C TYR A 176 -2.40 -4.42 1.04
N ARG A 177 -2.99 -4.92 2.14
CA ARG A 177 -4.02 -5.97 2.08
C ARG A 177 -5.27 -5.48 1.35
N PHE A 178 -5.70 -4.24 1.62
CA PHE A 178 -6.81 -3.61 0.91
C PHE A 178 -6.54 -3.53 -0.59
N ASP A 179 -5.37 -3.04 -1.00
CA ASP A 179 -4.97 -2.92 -2.40
C ASP A 179 -4.97 -4.28 -3.11
N GLN A 180 -4.47 -5.33 -2.45
CA GLN A 180 -4.49 -6.68 -3.01
C GLN A 180 -5.91 -7.22 -3.20
N ASN A 181 -6.78 -7.02 -2.22
CA ASN A 181 -8.18 -7.45 -2.31
C ASN A 181 -8.94 -6.67 -3.39
N TYR A 182 -8.74 -5.35 -3.43
CA TYR A 182 -9.33 -4.48 -4.45
C TYR A 182 -8.85 -4.86 -5.86
N LYS A 183 -7.55 -5.10 -6.04
CA LYS A 183 -6.99 -5.58 -7.32
C LYS A 183 -7.61 -6.90 -7.76
N LYS A 184 -7.73 -7.88 -6.86
CA LYS A 184 -8.40 -9.16 -7.15
C LYS A 184 -9.84 -8.93 -7.60
N ARG A 185 -10.56 -8.04 -6.91
CA ARG A 185 -11.94 -7.69 -7.26
C ARG A 185 -12.04 -7.08 -8.66
N LEU A 186 -11.17 -6.15 -9.02
CA LEU A 186 -11.11 -5.59 -10.37
C LEU A 186 -10.88 -6.68 -11.43
N THR A 187 -9.95 -7.61 -11.17
CA THR A 187 -9.72 -8.77 -12.06
C THR A 187 -10.98 -9.62 -12.22
N THR A 188 -11.67 -9.96 -11.14
CA THR A 188 -12.92 -10.71 -11.19
C THR A 188 -13.99 -9.99 -12.02
N VAL A 189 -14.14 -8.66 -11.88
CA VAL A 189 -15.08 -7.90 -12.70
C VAL A 189 -14.69 -7.91 -14.18
N LEU A 190 -13.39 -7.86 -14.51
CA LEU A 190 -12.93 -8.00 -15.90
C LEU A 190 -13.27 -9.38 -16.48
N GLU A 191 -13.06 -10.44 -15.71
CA GLU A 191 -13.42 -11.81 -16.09
C GLU A 191 -14.94 -11.95 -16.33
N LEU A 192 -15.77 -11.36 -15.47
CA LEU A 192 -17.22 -11.29 -15.66
C LEU A 192 -17.59 -10.53 -16.94
N CYS A 193 -16.90 -9.41 -17.24
CA CYS A 193 -17.12 -8.69 -18.49
C CYS A 193 -16.79 -9.54 -19.72
N GLU A 194 -15.73 -10.37 -19.66
CA GLU A 194 -15.38 -11.29 -20.74
C GLU A 194 -16.37 -12.43 -20.90
N ALA A 195 -16.84 -13.00 -19.79
CA ALA A 195 -17.89 -14.01 -19.79
C ALA A 195 -19.19 -13.46 -20.40
N ALA A 196 -19.63 -12.30 -19.96
CA ALA A 196 -20.82 -11.61 -20.47
C ALA A 196 -20.70 -11.30 -21.98
N ALA A 197 -19.53 -10.85 -22.44
CA ALA A 197 -19.28 -10.62 -23.86
C ALA A 197 -19.34 -11.91 -24.69
N LYS A 198 -18.80 -13.02 -24.17
CA LYS A 198 -18.91 -14.34 -24.83
C LYS A 198 -20.36 -14.81 -24.92
N LEU A 199 -21.14 -14.66 -23.84
CA LEU A 199 -22.57 -14.99 -23.82
C LEU A 199 -23.34 -14.18 -24.86
N TYR A 200 -23.09 -12.87 -24.95
CA TYR A 200 -23.69 -12.03 -25.98
C TYR A 200 -23.48 -12.59 -27.40
N TYR A 201 -22.24 -12.96 -27.75
CA TYR A 201 -21.95 -13.51 -29.08
C TYR A 201 -22.64 -14.86 -29.33
N GLN A 202 -22.89 -15.66 -28.29
CA GLN A 202 -23.61 -16.92 -28.40
C GLN A 202 -25.12 -16.73 -28.61
N ILE A 203 -25.73 -15.74 -27.93
CA ILE A 203 -27.18 -15.49 -28.04
C ILE A 203 -27.56 -14.61 -29.23
N LYS A 204 -26.66 -13.73 -29.70
CA LYS A 204 -26.91 -12.77 -30.78
C LYS A 204 -27.60 -13.37 -32.02
N PRO A 205 -27.25 -14.58 -32.51
CA PRO A 205 -27.94 -15.15 -33.66
C PRO A 205 -29.26 -15.87 -33.31
N LEU A 206 -29.55 -16.12 -32.04
CA LEU A 206 -30.72 -16.88 -31.58
C LEU A 206 -31.93 -16.01 -31.24
N ILE A 207 -31.69 -14.73 -30.93
CA ILE A 207 -32.70 -13.79 -30.45
C ILE A 207 -33.60 -13.20 -31.54
N SER A 208 -34.82 -12.83 -31.15
CA SER A 208 -35.75 -12.04 -31.98
C SER A 208 -35.22 -10.62 -32.19
N LEU A 209 -35.76 -9.92 -33.20
CA LEU A 209 -35.32 -8.56 -33.55
C LEU A 209 -35.54 -7.55 -32.40
N GLU A 210 -36.63 -7.72 -31.63
CA GLU A 210 -36.92 -6.91 -30.43
C GLU A 210 -35.89 -7.14 -29.31
N LYS A 211 -35.57 -8.40 -29.01
CA LYS A 211 -34.55 -8.76 -28.00
C LYS A 211 -33.13 -8.43 -28.46
N ALA A 212 -32.89 -8.31 -29.77
CA ALA A 212 -31.59 -8.00 -30.34
C ALA A 212 -31.10 -6.59 -29.99
N GLU A 213 -31.98 -5.60 -30.01
CA GLU A 213 -31.61 -4.23 -29.65
C GLU A 213 -31.33 -4.14 -28.14
N GLU A 214 -32.18 -4.76 -27.32
CA GLU A 214 -31.99 -4.80 -25.87
C GLU A 214 -30.68 -5.51 -25.45
N ALA A 215 -30.31 -6.59 -26.15
CA ALA A 215 -29.04 -7.28 -25.95
C ALA A 215 -27.84 -6.43 -26.40
N ARG A 216 -28.00 -5.66 -27.49
CA ARG A 216 -26.96 -4.75 -27.98
C ARG A 216 -26.68 -3.61 -27.00
N VAL A 217 -27.72 -2.99 -26.44
CA VAL A 217 -27.58 -1.94 -25.41
C VAL A 217 -26.79 -2.47 -24.21
N ARG A 218 -27.13 -3.68 -23.72
CA ARG A 218 -26.38 -4.33 -22.64
C ARG A 218 -24.95 -4.64 -23.02
N PHE A 219 -24.69 -5.07 -24.26
CA PHE A 219 -23.33 -5.31 -24.74
C PHE A 219 -22.45 -4.04 -24.75
N GLU A 220 -23.00 -2.90 -25.17
CA GLU A 220 -22.28 -1.64 -25.06
C GLU A 220 -22.04 -1.24 -23.59
N ARG A 221 -23.00 -1.52 -22.70
CA ARG A 221 -22.79 -1.34 -21.25
C ARG A 221 -21.62 -2.17 -20.73
N ILE A 222 -21.45 -3.43 -21.15
CA ILE A 222 -20.28 -4.26 -20.80
C ILE A 222 -18.97 -3.57 -21.21
N ARG A 223 -18.92 -2.98 -22.41
CA ARG A 223 -17.72 -2.28 -22.90
C ARG A 223 -17.38 -1.05 -22.04
N VAL A 224 -18.39 -0.28 -21.63
CA VAL A 224 -18.22 0.87 -20.73
C VAL A 224 -17.71 0.41 -19.37
N ILE A 225 -18.33 -0.62 -18.78
CA ILE A 225 -17.90 -1.21 -17.50
C ILE A 225 -16.44 -1.67 -17.60
N ARG A 226 -16.09 -2.45 -18.64
CA ARG A 226 -14.71 -2.92 -18.87
C ARG A 226 -13.72 -1.75 -18.95
N SER A 227 -14.06 -0.69 -19.68
CA SER A 227 -13.20 0.50 -19.79
C SER A 227 -12.99 1.18 -18.43
N ASN A 228 -14.04 1.33 -17.62
CA ASN A 228 -13.95 1.93 -16.29
C ASN A 228 -13.07 1.08 -15.36
N ILE A 229 -13.19 -0.25 -15.40
CA ILE A 229 -12.38 -1.14 -14.57
C ILE A 229 -10.91 -1.15 -15.01
N ILE A 230 -10.62 -1.06 -16.32
CA ILE A 230 -9.25 -0.91 -16.82
C ILE A 230 -8.63 0.40 -16.32
N LYS A 231 -9.37 1.51 -16.38
CA LYS A 231 -8.91 2.81 -15.86
C LYS A 231 -8.65 2.74 -14.35
N ALA A 232 -9.58 2.17 -13.58
CA ALA A 232 -9.41 1.98 -12.14
C ALA A 232 -8.19 1.12 -11.78
N SER A 233 -7.88 0.10 -12.59
CA SER A 233 -6.68 -0.73 -12.40
C SER A 233 -5.39 0.04 -12.62
N ALA A 234 -5.35 0.96 -13.60
CA ALA A 234 -4.21 1.83 -13.85
C ALA A 234 -4.03 2.88 -12.74
N GLU A 235 -5.14 3.44 -12.24
CA GLU A 235 -5.15 4.47 -11.20
C GLU A 235 -4.81 3.93 -9.79
N LEU A 236 -4.95 2.61 -9.57
CA LEU A 236 -4.57 1.96 -8.31
C LEU A 236 -3.11 2.24 -7.91
N ALA A 237 -2.20 2.35 -8.87
CA ALA A 237 -0.79 2.68 -8.60
C ALA A 237 -0.63 4.06 -7.93
N ASN A 238 -1.58 4.97 -8.14
CA ASN A 238 -1.63 6.29 -7.52
C ASN A 238 -2.45 6.31 -6.21
N GLY A 239 -2.96 5.15 -5.76
CA GLY A 239 -3.80 5.03 -4.58
C GLY A 239 -5.20 5.64 -4.76
N VAL A 240 -5.72 5.64 -5.99
CA VAL A 240 -7.07 6.10 -6.32
C VAL A 240 -7.97 4.88 -6.52
N TYR A 241 -9.14 4.92 -5.89
CA TYR A 241 -10.11 3.82 -5.88
C TYR A 241 -11.43 4.25 -6.51
N LEU A 242 -12.04 3.35 -7.28
CA LEU A 242 -13.35 3.54 -7.88
C LEU A 242 -14.42 3.08 -6.88
N ALA A 243 -15.20 4.02 -6.34
CA ALA A 243 -16.21 3.74 -5.32
C ALA A 243 -17.34 2.83 -5.82
N GLU A 244 -17.66 2.91 -7.11
CA GLU A 244 -18.82 2.27 -7.75
C GLU A 244 -18.52 0.83 -8.21
N VAL A 245 -17.36 0.26 -7.86
CA VAL A 245 -16.96 -1.10 -8.31
C VAL A 245 -18.00 -2.15 -7.94
N SER A 246 -18.61 -2.06 -6.75
CA SER A 246 -19.70 -2.95 -6.35
C SER A 246 -20.92 -2.85 -7.27
N ASP A 247 -21.31 -1.63 -7.65
CA ASP A 247 -22.48 -1.40 -8.49
C ASP A 247 -22.22 -1.88 -9.92
N LEU A 248 -21.00 -1.69 -10.43
CA LEU A 248 -20.56 -2.20 -11.72
C LEU A 248 -20.51 -3.73 -11.75
N GLU A 249 -20.08 -4.36 -10.65
CA GLU A 249 -20.09 -5.81 -10.48
C GLU A 249 -21.52 -6.38 -10.49
N ASN A 250 -22.47 -5.72 -9.82
CA ASN A 250 -23.86 -6.16 -9.82
C ASN A 250 -24.50 -5.99 -11.21
N GLN A 251 -24.26 -4.85 -11.88
CA GLN A 251 -24.73 -4.63 -13.24
C GLN A 251 -24.21 -5.68 -14.23
N ILE A 252 -22.95 -6.12 -14.10
CA ILE A 252 -22.44 -7.16 -15.01
C ILE A 252 -23.08 -8.52 -14.72
N LYS A 253 -23.35 -8.85 -13.45
CA LYS A 253 -24.08 -10.08 -13.07
C LYS A 253 -25.51 -10.08 -13.61
N GLU A 254 -26.22 -8.96 -13.48
CA GLU A 254 -27.57 -8.81 -14.06
C GLU A 254 -27.57 -8.98 -15.59
N ILE A 255 -26.55 -8.47 -16.28
CA ILE A 255 -26.40 -8.65 -17.73
C ILE A 255 -26.13 -10.13 -18.07
N ILE A 256 -25.30 -10.82 -17.28
CA ILE A 256 -25.04 -12.26 -17.45
C ILE A 256 -26.34 -13.05 -17.28
N GLU A 257 -27.06 -12.84 -16.18
CA GLU A 257 -28.34 -13.51 -15.90
C GLU A 257 -29.36 -13.26 -17.03
N TYR A 258 -29.42 -12.05 -17.56
CA TYR A 258 -30.27 -11.72 -18.69
C TYR A 258 -29.89 -12.53 -19.95
N PHE A 259 -28.60 -12.64 -20.27
CA PHE A 259 -28.15 -13.44 -21.41
C PHE A 259 -28.34 -14.94 -21.20
N GLU A 260 -28.16 -15.44 -19.98
CA GLU A 260 -28.43 -16.84 -19.63
C GLU A 260 -29.92 -17.17 -19.79
N LYS A 261 -30.83 -16.32 -19.30
CA LYS A 261 -32.29 -16.49 -19.50
C LYS A 261 -32.66 -16.54 -20.98
N ILE A 262 -32.11 -15.62 -21.78
CA ILE A 262 -32.30 -15.66 -23.23
C ILE A 262 -31.80 -16.98 -23.81
N MET A 263 -30.63 -17.43 -23.38
CA MET A 263 -30.06 -18.68 -23.85
C MET A 263 -30.97 -19.85 -23.51
N GLU A 264 -31.54 -19.92 -22.31
CA GLU A 264 -32.51 -20.94 -21.91
C GLU A 264 -33.82 -20.87 -22.71
N GLU A 265 -34.35 -19.67 -22.96
CA GLU A 265 -35.60 -19.46 -23.72
C GLU A 265 -35.45 -19.74 -25.22
N SER A 266 -34.32 -19.36 -25.82
CA SER A 266 -34.04 -19.52 -27.25
C SER A 266 -33.44 -20.87 -27.59
N SER A 267 -32.85 -21.54 -26.59
CA SER A 267 -32.39 -22.91 -26.72
C SER A 267 -33.50 -23.87 -26.34
N SER A 268 -34.21 -24.42 -27.33
CA SER A 268 -34.52 -25.84 -27.18
C SER A 268 -33.17 -26.52 -26.90
N LYS A 269 -33.06 -27.34 -25.84
CA LYS A 269 -31.81 -28.05 -25.44
C LYS A 269 -31.04 -28.67 -26.63
N LYS A 270 -31.77 -28.96 -27.70
CA LYS A 270 -31.34 -29.31 -29.05
C LYS A 270 -30.29 -28.37 -29.66
N TYR A 271 -30.53 -27.05 -29.72
CA TYR A 271 -29.65 -26.08 -30.39
C TYR A 271 -28.30 -25.93 -29.70
N ALA A 272 -28.31 -25.82 -28.37
CA ALA A 272 -27.09 -25.71 -27.56
C ALA A 272 -26.23 -26.97 -27.65
N ARG A 273 -26.87 -28.16 -27.63
CA ARG A 273 -26.18 -29.45 -27.80
C ARG A 273 -25.48 -29.56 -29.16
N ILE A 274 -26.16 -29.16 -30.24
CA ILE A 274 -25.57 -29.18 -31.60
C ILE A 274 -24.41 -28.17 -31.70
N MET A 275 -24.56 -26.94 -31.18
CA MET A 275 -23.52 -25.92 -31.17
C MET A 275 -22.26 -26.33 -30.40
N ALA A 276 -22.42 -27.02 -29.27
CA ALA A 276 -21.29 -27.51 -28.46
C ALA A 276 -20.43 -28.53 -29.24
N VAL A 277 -21.07 -29.46 -29.93
CA VAL A 277 -20.39 -30.47 -30.77
C VAL A 277 -19.69 -29.81 -31.96
N LEU A 278 -20.37 -28.87 -32.64
CA LEU A 278 -19.78 -28.12 -33.75
C LEU A 278 -18.53 -27.32 -33.31
N SER A 279 -18.56 -26.70 -32.14
CA SER A 279 -17.43 -25.96 -31.58
C SER A 279 -16.22 -26.86 -31.35
N LEU A 280 -16.42 -28.08 -30.83
CA LEU A 280 -15.36 -29.08 -30.65
C LEU A 280 -14.73 -29.49 -31.99
N ILE A 281 -15.56 -29.79 -32.99
CA ILE A 281 -15.10 -30.23 -34.31
C ILE A 281 -14.37 -29.09 -35.04
N SER A 282 -14.84 -27.85 -34.91
CA SER A 282 -14.24 -26.68 -35.57
C SER A 282 -12.79 -26.40 -35.14
N LYS A 283 -12.39 -26.82 -33.94
CA LYS A 283 -11.00 -26.70 -33.45
C LYS A 283 -10.02 -27.62 -34.18
N GLY A 284 -10.51 -28.65 -34.88
CA GLY A 284 -9.68 -29.65 -35.57
C GLY A 284 -9.10 -29.23 -36.92
N SER A 285 -9.43 -28.04 -37.45
CA SER A 285 -8.95 -27.47 -38.73
C SER A 285 -9.14 -28.32 -40.01
N LYS A 286 -9.78 -29.49 -39.94
CA LYS A 286 -10.05 -30.35 -41.09
C LYS A 286 -11.47 -30.19 -41.60
N THR A 287 -11.61 -30.16 -42.92
CA THR A 287 -12.89 -30.37 -43.61
C THR A 287 -13.41 -31.77 -43.28
N VAL A 288 -14.69 -31.89 -42.91
CA VAL A 288 -15.30 -33.17 -42.51
C VAL A 288 -16.42 -33.51 -43.49
N PRO A 289 -16.54 -34.78 -43.95
CA PRO A 289 -17.69 -35.22 -44.75
C PRO A 289 -19.01 -34.94 -44.01
N LEU A 290 -20.02 -34.44 -44.73
CA LEU A 290 -21.28 -34.01 -44.12
C LEU A 290 -21.99 -35.15 -43.37
N HIS A 291 -22.01 -36.36 -43.93
CA HIS A 291 -22.61 -37.52 -43.27
C HIS A 291 -21.90 -37.84 -41.94
N ALA A 292 -20.56 -37.82 -41.91
CA ALA A 292 -19.79 -38.07 -40.70
C ALA A 292 -20.01 -36.99 -39.62
N LEU A 293 -20.19 -35.73 -40.04
CA LEU A 293 -20.54 -34.63 -39.14
C LEU A 293 -21.92 -34.85 -38.51
N ILE A 294 -22.92 -35.21 -39.32
CA ILE A 294 -24.29 -35.45 -38.86
C ILE A 294 -24.32 -36.66 -37.91
N ASP A 295 -23.61 -37.73 -38.24
CA ASP A 295 -23.53 -38.93 -37.39
C ASP A 295 -22.85 -38.66 -36.05
N GLU A 296 -21.80 -37.84 -36.04
CA GLU A 296 -21.11 -37.45 -34.80
C GLU A 296 -22.00 -36.58 -33.90
N ILE A 297 -22.74 -35.64 -34.50
CA ILE A 297 -23.72 -34.83 -33.79
C ILE A 297 -24.86 -35.72 -33.28
N SER A 298 -25.35 -36.67 -34.08
CA SER A 298 -26.44 -37.57 -33.66
C SER A 298 -26.02 -38.45 -32.49
N ARG A 299 -24.84 -39.09 -32.56
CA ARG A 299 -24.27 -39.88 -31.46
C ARG A 299 -24.07 -39.06 -30.19
N SER A 300 -23.66 -37.80 -30.31
CA SER A 300 -23.37 -36.93 -29.16
C SER A 300 -24.61 -36.28 -28.54
N THR A 301 -25.68 -36.09 -29.31
CA THR A 301 -26.84 -35.29 -28.88
C THR A 301 -28.13 -36.09 -28.72
N GLY A 302 -28.18 -37.31 -29.28
CA GLY A 302 -29.35 -38.20 -29.29
C GLY A 302 -30.47 -37.76 -30.24
N LEU A 303 -30.19 -36.83 -31.16
CA LEU A 303 -31.15 -36.25 -32.10
C LEU A 303 -31.17 -37.02 -33.42
N SER A 304 -32.31 -37.02 -34.11
CA SER A 304 -32.40 -37.65 -35.44
C SER A 304 -31.58 -36.88 -36.48
N GLN A 305 -31.16 -37.56 -37.55
CA GLN A 305 -30.40 -36.92 -38.63
C GLN A 305 -31.18 -35.78 -39.30
N GLU A 306 -32.49 -35.95 -39.53
CA GLU A 306 -33.37 -34.90 -40.08
C GLU A 306 -33.43 -33.69 -39.15
N GLU A 307 -33.62 -33.93 -37.86
CA GLU A 307 -33.65 -32.88 -36.83
C GLU A 307 -32.34 -32.08 -36.76
N ILE A 308 -31.21 -32.75 -36.97
CA ILE A 308 -29.88 -32.12 -37.01
C ILE A 308 -29.73 -31.28 -38.27
N LEU A 309 -30.13 -31.80 -39.43
CA LEU A 309 -30.09 -31.09 -40.70
C LEU A 309 -30.95 -29.82 -40.66
N GLU A 310 -32.19 -29.91 -40.21
CA GLU A 310 -33.08 -28.76 -40.02
C GLU A 310 -32.45 -27.72 -39.09
N THR A 311 -31.84 -28.19 -37.99
CA THR A 311 -31.18 -27.32 -37.03
C THR A 311 -29.94 -26.65 -37.62
N LEU A 312 -29.11 -27.38 -38.36
CA LEU A 312 -27.93 -26.84 -39.04
C LEU A 312 -28.32 -25.80 -40.09
N VAL A 313 -29.39 -26.04 -40.85
CA VAL A 313 -29.95 -25.08 -41.80
C VAL A 313 -30.50 -23.85 -41.08
N TYR A 314 -31.24 -24.04 -39.99
CA TYR A 314 -31.77 -22.94 -39.16
C TYR A 314 -30.65 -22.07 -38.58
N LEU A 315 -29.62 -22.69 -37.98
CA LEU A 315 -28.45 -22.02 -37.44
C LEU A 315 -27.63 -21.30 -38.54
N SER A 316 -27.52 -21.90 -39.73
CA SER A 316 -26.85 -21.31 -40.89
C SER A 316 -27.59 -20.08 -41.42
N ARG A 317 -28.92 -20.17 -41.57
CA ARG A 317 -29.78 -19.06 -42.02
C ARG A 317 -29.76 -17.87 -41.06
N ARG A 318 -29.62 -18.13 -39.75
CA ARG A 318 -29.47 -17.08 -38.73
C ARG A 318 -28.02 -16.63 -38.51
N HIS A 319 -27.09 -17.08 -39.34
CA HIS A 319 -25.65 -16.79 -39.23
C HIS A 319 -25.02 -17.18 -37.88
N ALA A 320 -25.64 -18.10 -37.13
CA ALA A 320 -25.09 -18.66 -35.90
C ALA A 320 -23.88 -19.56 -36.19
N VAL A 321 -23.93 -20.30 -37.30
CA VAL A 321 -22.87 -21.21 -37.76
C VAL A 321 -22.60 -20.95 -39.23
N LYS A 322 -21.34 -20.72 -39.59
CA LYS A 322 -20.94 -20.59 -41.00
C LYS A 322 -20.57 -21.97 -41.57
N LEU A 323 -21.54 -22.66 -42.15
CA LEU A 323 -21.32 -23.92 -42.84
C LEU A 323 -20.73 -23.65 -44.23
N ARG A 324 -19.53 -24.15 -44.50
CA ARG A 324 -18.92 -24.13 -45.84
C ARG A 324 -18.94 -25.54 -46.40
N VAL A 325 -19.68 -25.74 -47.48
CA VAL A 325 -19.80 -27.05 -48.15
C VAL A 325 -18.87 -27.04 -49.35
N LYS A 326 -17.95 -28.01 -49.41
CA LYS A 326 -17.17 -28.32 -50.60
C LYS A 326 -17.82 -29.53 -51.25
N ILE A 327 -18.25 -29.40 -52.50
CA ILE A 327 -18.74 -30.52 -53.30
C ILE A 327 -17.52 -31.09 -54.01
N GLU A 328 -17.24 -32.37 -53.77
CA GLU A 328 -16.24 -33.12 -54.55
C GLU A 328 -16.98 -33.76 -55.71
N LEU A 329 -16.64 -33.34 -56.92
CA LEU A 329 -17.19 -33.82 -58.19
C LEU A 329 -16.44 -35.05 -58.68
#